data_AF-A0A1C7MPC1-F1
#
_entry.id   AF-A0A1C7MPC1-F1
#
_cell.length_a   1.000
_cell.length_b   1.000
_cell.length_c   1.000
_cell.angle_alpha   90.00
_cell.angle_beta   90.00
_cell.angle_gamma   90.00
#
_symmetry.space_group_name_H-M   'P 1'
#
loop_
_entity.id
_entity.type
_entity.pdbx_description
1 polymer ?
#
loop_
_entity_poly.entity_id
_entity_poly.type
_entity_poly.pdbx_seq_one_letter_code
_entity_poly.pdbx_strand_id
1 'polypeptide(L)'
;MHTRECAGPIGLYFLLKRCSLLYLYANNGAFGQSPYLDVHGEVDVSMRRGRRQYLHYARWEEVRKIWLNHGIPTLIARRLEGTVDNGGWETL
;
A
#
# COMPACT_ATOMS: atom_id res chain seq x y z
N MET A 1 -4.39 19.81 -3.61
CA MET A 1 -3.84 18.44 -3.77
C MET A 1 -4.99 17.60 -4.27
N HIS A 2 -4.88 17.01 -5.47
CA HIS A 2 -6.01 16.43 -6.21
C HIS A 2 -6.93 15.50 -5.38
N THR A 3 -6.36 14.68 -4.47
CA THR A 3 -7.14 13.84 -3.55
C THR A 3 -8.19 14.63 -2.75
N ARG A 4 -7.84 15.80 -2.19
CA ARG A 4 -8.75 16.60 -1.34
C ARG A 4 -9.90 17.21 -2.14
N GLU A 5 -9.64 17.52 -3.41
CA GLU A 5 -10.62 18.15 -4.31
C GLU A 5 -11.57 17.10 -4.91
N CYS A 6 -11.09 15.88 -5.21
CA CYS A 6 -11.87 14.88 -5.94
C CYS A 6 -12.35 13.69 -5.10
N ALA A 7 -11.62 13.29 -4.05
CA ALA A 7 -11.88 12.09 -3.25
C ALA A 7 -12.04 12.36 -1.74
N GLY A 8 -11.94 13.62 -1.32
CA GLY A 8 -12.01 14.01 0.09
C GLY A 8 -10.79 13.51 0.88
N PRO A 9 -10.98 12.87 2.05
CA PRO A 9 -9.86 12.47 2.90
C PRO A 9 -9.20 11.15 2.47
N ILE A 10 -9.79 10.36 1.57
CA ILE A 10 -9.37 8.99 1.28
C ILE A 10 -8.69 8.88 -0.10
N GLY A 11 -7.69 8.02 -0.22
CA GLY A 11 -7.04 7.76 -1.50
C GLY A 11 -6.39 6.37 -1.57
N LEU A 12 -6.46 5.76 -2.75
CA LEU A 12 -5.79 4.51 -3.09
C LEU A 12 -5.12 4.67 -4.45
N TYR A 13 -3.79 4.58 -4.47
CA TYR A 13 -3.00 4.82 -5.67
C TYR A 13 -2.02 3.68 -5.89
N PHE A 14 -1.81 3.29 -7.15
CA PHE A 14 -0.68 2.44 -7.52
C PHE A 14 0.49 3.30 -7.97
N LEU A 15 1.61 3.20 -7.26
CA LEU A 15 2.84 3.93 -7.54
C LEU A 15 3.70 3.14 -8.52
N LEU A 16 3.53 3.39 -9.82
CA LEU A 16 4.23 2.67 -10.89
C LEU A 16 5.74 2.57 -10.67
N LYS A 17 6.42 3.69 -10.38
CA LYS A 17 7.89 3.72 -10.16
C LYS A 17 8.34 2.99 -8.89
N ARG A 18 7.44 2.71 -7.95
CA ARG A 18 7.74 1.97 -6.70
C ARG A 18 7.25 0.52 -6.76
N CYS A 19 6.39 0.19 -7.72
CA CYS A 19 5.63 -1.06 -7.78
C CYS A 19 4.97 -1.37 -6.42
N SER A 20 4.20 -0.41 -5.92
CA SER A 20 3.56 -0.49 -4.60
C SER A 20 2.25 0.27 -4.56
N LEU A 21 1.40 -0.06 -3.59
CA LEU A 21 0.20 0.71 -3.30
C LEU A 21 0.50 1.82 -2.30
N LEU A 22 -0.22 2.93 -2.43
CA LEU A 22 -0.27 4.01 -1.46
C LEU A 22 -1.71 4.18 -0.99
N TYR A 23 -1.91 3.96 0.31
CA TYR A 23 -3.15 4.23 1.02
C TYR A 23 -3.05 5.59 1.71
N LEU A 24 -4.04 6.45 1.54
CA LEU A 24 -4.13 7.76 2.18
C LEU A 24 -5.44 7.89 2.95
N TYR A 25 -5.34 8.47 4.15
CA TYR A 25 -6.50 8.91 4.92
C TYR A 25 -6.16 10.17 5.74
N ALA A 26 -6.89 11.26 5.49
CA ALA A 26 -6.64 12.58 6.06
C ALA A 26 -5.18 13.02 5.86
N ASN A 27 -4.40 13.15 6.94
CA ASN A 27 -2.98 13.54 6.90
C ASN A 27 -2.02 12.34 7.00
N ASN A 28 -2.54 11.12 7.05
CA ASN A 28 -1.77 9.90 7.22
C ASN A 28 -1.76 9.06 5.95
N GLY A 29 -0.77 8.18 5.84
CA GLY A 29 -0.67 7.24 4.75
C GLY A 29 0.18 6.04 5.07
N ALA A 30 0.02 4.98 4.28
CA ALA A 30 0.82 3.77 4.39
C ALA A 30 1.05 3.14 3.02
N PHE A 31 2.22 2.50 2.87
CA PHE A 31 2.53 1.72 1.67
C PHE A 31 1.96 0.29 1.77
N GLY A 32 1.50 -0.25 0.66
CA GLY A 32 1.08 -1.63 0.50
C GLY A 32 1.86 -2.37 -0.56
N GLN A 33 1.76 -3.70 -0.55
CA GLN A 33 2.33 -4.55 -1.59
C GLN A 33 1.64 -4.32 -2.94
N SER A 34 2.39 -4.54 -4.02
CA SER A 34 1.82 -4.52 -5.37
C SER A 34 0.77 -5.64 -5.54
N PRO A 35 -0.39 -5.35 -6.16
CA PRO A 35 -1.28 -6.39 -6.66
C PRO A 35 -0.76 -7.00 -7.98
N TYR A 36 0.30 -6.46 -8.55
CA TYR A 36 0.94 -6.97 -9.75
C TYR A 36 2.22 -7.74 -9.43
N LEU A 37 2.44 -8.85 -10.13
CA LEU A 37 3.58 -9.74 -9.98
C LEU A 37 4.18 -10.09 -11.35
N ASP A 38 5.45 -10.44 -11.39
CA ASP A 38 6.03 -11.05 -12.59
C ASP A 38 5.55 -12.51 -12.78
N VAL A 39 6.01 -13.14 -13.87
CA VAL A 39 5.67 -14.54 -14.21
C VAL A 39 6.12 -15.57 -13.18
N HIS A 40 7.00 -15.19 -12.25
CA HIS A 40 7.49 -16.04 -11.17
C HIS A 40 6.76 -15.76 -9.84
N GLY A 41 5.78 -14.86 -9.83
CA GLY A 41 5.04 -14.49 -8.62
C GLY A 41 5.75 -13.44 -7.75
N GLU A 42 6.77 -12.75 -8.29
CA GLU A 42 7.59 -11.80 -7.55
C GLU A 42 7.23 -10.34 -7.86
N VAL A 43 7.24 -9.48 -6.85
CA VAL A 43 7.08 -8.03 -7.03
C VAL A 43 8.38 -7.43 -7.55
N ASP A 44 8.35 -6.66 -8.64
CA ASP A 44 9.50 -5.87 -9.07
C ASP A 44 9.61 -4.55 -8.29
N VAL A 45 10.17 -4.62 -7.08
CA VAL A 45 10.30 -3.48 -6.17
C VAL A 45 11.04 -2.33 -6.85
N SER A 46 10.40 -1.16 -6.87
CA SER A 46 10.89 0.03 -7.58
C SER A 46 11.19 -0.18 -9.07
N MET A 47 10.56 -1.19 -9.69
CA MET A 47 10.76 -1.56 -11.09
C MET A 47 12.24 -1.76 -11.48
N ARG A 48 13.08 -2.21 -10.53
CA ARG A 48 14.54 -2.32 -10.71
C ARG A 48 14.94 -3.41 -11.70
N ARG A 49 14.18 -4.50 -11.78
CA ARG A 49 14.46 -5.62 -12.66
C ARG A 49 13.89 -5.42 -14.07
N GLY A 50 13.01 -4.44 -14.25
CA GLY A 50 12.33 -4.16 -15.51
C GLY A 50 11.40 -5.29 -15.98
N ARG A 51 10.97 -6.17 -15.06
CA ARG A 51 10.14 -7.33 -15.41
C ARG A 51 8.69 -6.88 -15.62
N ARG A 52 8.06 -7.35 -16.70
CA ARG A 52 6.62 -7.16 -16.92
C ARG A 52 5.83 -7.69 -15.74
N GLN A 53 4.90 -6.89 -15.25
CA GLN A 53 4.04 -7.21 -14.13
C GLN A 53 2.61 -7.48 -14.63
N TYR A 54 1.96 -8.49 -14.05
CA TYR A 54 0.61 -8.93 -14.37
C TYR A 54 -0.27 -8.84 -13.13
N LEU A 55 -1.54 -8.49 -13.30
CA LEU A 55 -2.47 -8.40 -12.18
C LEU A 55 -2.69 -9.78 -11.56
N HIS A 56 -2.36 -9.92 -10.28
CA HIS A 56 -2.63 -11.14 -9.52
C HIS A 56 -3.99 -11.01 -8.82
N TYR A 57 -5.00 -11.70 -9.36
CA TYR A 57 -6.40 -11.53 -8.95
C TYR A 57 -6.64 -11.70 -7.45
N ALA A 58 -6.00 -12.68 -6.77
CA ALA A 58 -6.21 -12.86 -5.34
C ALA A 58 -5.67 -11.67 -4.51
N ARG A 59 -4.53 -11.09 -4.92
CA ARG A 59 -3.97 -9.89 -4.24
C ARG A 59 -4.82 -8.66 -4.53
N TRP A 60 -5.30 -8.54 -5.76
CA TRP A 60 -6.24 -7.47 -6.11
C TRP A 60 -7.54 -7.57 -5.30
N GLU A 61 -8.05 -8.78 -5.09
CA GLU A 61 -9.27 -9.01 -4.32
C GLU A 61 -9.12 -8.56 -2.86
N GLU A 62 -7.96 -8.77 -2.23
CA GLU A 62 -7.66 -8.23 -0.90
C GLU A 62 -7.73 -6.70 -0.87
N VAL A 63 -7.12 -6.04 -1.86
CA VAL A 63 -7.14 -4.57 -2.00
C VAL A 63 -8.56 -4.06 -2.21
N ARG A 64 -9.34 -4.75 -3.06
CA ARG A 64 -10.74 -4.44 -3.35
C ARG A 64 -11.60 -4.58 -2.09
N LYS A 65 -11.41 -5.63 -1.30
CA LYS A 65 -12.10 -5.82 -0.02
C LYS A 65 -11.77 -4.72 0.98
N ILE A 66 -10.51 -4.29 1.07
CA ILE A 66 -10.11 -3.15 1.92
C ILE A 66 -10.85 -1.88 1.48
N TRP A 67 -10.90 -1.62 0.17
CA TRP A 67 -11.59 -0.45 -0.38
C TRP A 67 -13.10 -0.47 -0.08
N LEU A 68 -13.79 -1.56 -0.46
CA LEU A 68 -15.24 -1.65 -0.37
C LEU A 68 -15.78 -1.71 1.06
N ASN A 69 -14.98 -2.23 2.00
CA ASN A 69 -15.35 -2.27 3.41
C ASN A 69 -14.85 -1.04 4.21
N HIS A 70 -14.45 0.03 3.53
CA HIS A 70 -13.93 1.25 4.16
C HIS A 70 -12.75 0.99 5.12
N GLY A 71 -11.92 -0.02 4.83
CA GLY A 71 -10.86 -0.50 5.72
C GLY A 71 -9.56 0.30 5.68
N ILE A 72 -9.43 1.30 4.79
CA ILE A 72 -8.21 2.10 4.63
C ILE A 72 -7.78 2.81 5.93
N PRO A 73 -8.66 3.51 6.68
CA PRO A 73 -8.26 4.15 7.93
C PRO A 73 -7.69 3.15 8.94
N THR A 74 -8.34 1.99 9.11
CA THR A 74 -7.88 0.92 10.01
C THR A 74 -6.55 0.33 9.58
N LEU A 75 -6.34 0.11 8.27
CA LEU A 75 -5.07 -0.38 7.72
C LEU A 75 -3.93 0.59 8.03
N ILE A 76 -4.16 1.90 7.85
CA ILE A 76 -3.16 2.93 8.13
C ILE A 76 -2.87 2.98 9.64
N ALA A 77 -3.90 3.02 10.49
CA ALA A 77 -3.73 3.06 11.95
C ALA A 77 -2.88 1.89 12.46
N ARG A 78 -3.21 0.65 12.07
CA ARG A 78 -2.45 -0.54 12.48
C ARG A 78 -0.99 -0.51 12.03
N ARG A 79 -0.71 0.04 10.84
CA ARG A 79 0.67 0.16 10.35
C ARG A 79 1.44 1.24 11.11
N LEU A 80 0.79 2.35 11.44
CA LEU A 80 1.41 3.40 12.25
C LEU A 80 1.69 2.90 13.67
N GLU A 81 0.73 2.22 14.30
CA GLU A 81 0.93 1.56 15.61
C GLU A 81 2.11 0.59 15.59
N GLY A 82 2.23 -0.25 14.54
CA GLY A 82 3.37 -1.17 14.39
C GLY A 82 4.71 -0.49 14.10
N THR A 83 4.72 0.77 13.65
CA THR A 83 5.95 1.57 13.54
C THR A 83 6.28 2.35 14.82
N VAL A 84 5.31 2.52 15.72
CA VAL A 84 5.48 3.12 17.04
C VAL A 84 5.88 2.02 18.01
N ASP A 85 7.04 1.40 17.76
CA ASP A 85 7.84 0.77 18.81
C ASP A 85 9.12 1.59 18.96
N ASN A 86 9.06 2.58 19.86
CA ASN A 86 10.19 3.44 20.25
C ASN A 86 10.54 3.20 21.74
N GLY A 87 10.39 1.97 22.25
CA GLY A 87 10.54 1.75 23.69
C GLY A 87 10.82 0.32 24.13
N GLY A 88 11.90 -0.29 23.64
CA GLY A 88 12.53 -1.44 24.28
C GLY A 88 14.03 -1.21 24.37
N TRP A 89 14.55 -1.00 25.57
CA TRP A 89 15.99 -0.87 25.82
C TRP A 89 16.74 -2.12 25.33
N GLU A 90 17.86 -1.87 24.65
CA GLU A 90 18.90 -2.79 24.19
C GLU A 90 18.57 -3.81 23.08
N THR A 91 19.17 -3.61 21.92
CA THR A 91 20.04 -4.65 21.37
C THR A 91 21.27 -4.00 20.72
N LEU A 92 22.42 -4.50 21.18
CA LEU A 92 23.82 -4.15 20.89
C LEU A 92 24.20 -4.09 19.41
#